data_AF-W9TT81-F1
#
_entry.id   AF-W9TT81-F1
#
_cell.length_a   1.000
_cell.length_b   1.000
_cell.length_c   1.000
_cell.angle_alpha   90.00
_cell.angle_beta   90.00
_cell.angle_gamma   90.00
#
_symmetry.space_group_name_H-M   'P 1'
#
loop_
_entity.id
_entity.type
_entity.pdbx_description
1 polymer ?
#
loop_
_entity_poly.entity_id
_entity_poly.type
_entity_poly.pdbx_seq_one_letter_code
_entity_poly.pdbx_strand_id
1 'polypeptide(L)' 'MRRPMVAGNWKMNGTRASVAELIESLRMQQLPAAVEIAVFPSCVHISQVLDGVDGVEIAVGAQDSAAQTGFGA' A
#
# COMPACT_ATOMS: atom_id res chain seq x y z
N MET A 1 -0.72 -19.04 -17.64
CA MET A 1 -0.98 -19.17 -16.18
C MET A 1 -1.14 -17.78 -15.59
N ARG A 2 -1.95 -17.58 -14.55
CA ARG A 2 -2.13 -16.27 -13.91
C ARG A 2 -0.99 -15.98 -12.93
N ARG A 3 -0.60 -14.72 -12.80
CA ARG A 3 0.34 -14.28 -11.76
C ARG A 3 -0.39 -14.22 -10.41
N PRO A 4 0.12 -14.83 -9.34
CA PRO A 4 -0.47 -14.73 -8.00
C PRO A 4 -0.32 -13.31 -7.42
N MET A 5 -1.24 -12.93 -6.54
CA MET A 5 -1.26 -11.61 -5.91
C MET A 5 -1.47 -11.71 -4.39
N VAL A 6 -0.78 -10.87 -3.64
CA VAL A 6 -0.97 -10.66 -2.19
C VAL A 6 -1.28 -9.18 -1.95
N ALA A 7 -2.43 -8.91 -1.32
CA ALA A 7 -2.90 -7.56 -1.03
C ALA A 7 -3.14 -7.37 0.47
N GLY A 8 -2.42 -6.43 1.10
CA GLY A 8 -2.55 -6.11 2.52
C GLY A 8 -3.51 -4.95 2.76
N ASN A 9 -4.75 -5.22 3.16
CA ASN A 9 -5.69 -4.19 3.62
C ASN A 9 -5.46 -3.88 5.11
N TRP A 10 -4.90 -2.70 5.41
CA TRP A 10 -4.56 -2.29 6.77
C TRP A 10 -5.80 -1.86 7.58
N LYS A 11 -6.95 -1.69 6.92
CA LYS A 11 -8.20 -1.16 7.49
C LYS A 11 -7.95 0.21 8.15
N MET A 12 -8.74 0.55 9.15
CA MET A 12 -8.59 1.76 9.97
C MET A 12 -7.52 1.59 11.06
N ASN A 13 -6.34 1.08 10.69
CA ASN A 13 -5.19 0.94 11.60
C ASN A 13 -4.00 1.75 11.11
N GLY A 14 -3.25 2.30 12.05
CA GLY A 14 -1.97 2.95 11.81
C GLY A 14 -1.89 4.36 12.39
N THR A 15 -0.77 4.63 13.05
CA THR A 15 -0.26 5.98 13.31
C THR A 15 0.88 6.26 12.35
N ARG A 16 1.34 7.52 12.24
CA ARG A 16 2.52 7.85 11.42
C ARG A 16 3.74 7.00 11.81
N ALA A 17 3.95 6.76 13.10
CA ALA A 17 5.06 5.94 13.59
C ALA A 17 4.91 4.47 13.20
N SER A 18 3.76 3.85 13.51
CA SER A 18 3.56 2.42 13.20
C SER A 18 3.54 2.14 11.69
N VAL A 19 3.11 3.11 10.88
CA VAL A 19 3.19 3.02 9.42
C VAL A 19 4.65 3.11 8.94
N ALA A 20 5.46 3.99 9.51
CA ALA A 20 6.89 4.07 9.19
C ALA A 20 7.61 2.74 9.52
N GLU A 21 7.30 2.15 10.67
CA GLU A 21 7.83 0.84 11.08
C GLU A 21 7.43 -0.28 10.10
N LEU A 22 6.18 -0.28 9.64
CA LEU A 22 5.69 -1.28 8.70
C LEU A 22 6.32 -1.11 7.30
N ILE A 23 6.49 0.13 6.85
CA ILE A 23 7.20 0.44 5.60
C ILE A 23 8.63 -0.10 5.67
N GLU A 24 9.38 0.25 6.72
CA GLU A 24 10.77 -0.20 6.86
C GLU A 24 10.86 -1.72 6.89
N SER A 25 9.95 -2.36 7.64
CA SER A 25 9.85 -3.81 7.68
C SER A 25 9.61 -4.40 6.29
N LEU A 26 8.77 -3.78 5.45
CA LEU A 26 8.52 -4.23 4.08
C LEU A 26 9.72 -4.04 3.16
N ARG A 27 10.47 -2.94 3.28
CA ARG A 27 11.69 -2.68 2.48
C ARG A 27 12.77 -3.73 2.71
N MET A 28 12.83 -4.28 3.92
CA MET A 28 13.80 -5.31 4.31
C MET A 28 13.46 -6.72 3.79
N GLN A 29 12.25 -6.93 3.25
CA GLN A 29 11.84 -8.24 2.77
C GLN A 29 12.33 -8.50 1.34
N GLN A 30 12.80 -9.72 1.10
CA GLN A 30 13.05 -10.20 -0.25
C GLN A 30 11.75 -10.71 -0.86
N LEU A 31 11.13 -9.88 -1.70
CA LEU A 31 9.84 -10.17 -2.31
C LEU A 31 10.00 -11.05 -3.56
N PRO A 32 9.16 -12.09 -3.75
CA PRO A 32 9.24 -12.92 -4.94
C PRO A 32 8.79 -12.15 -6.19
N ALA A 33 9.68 -12.02 -7.18
CA ALA A 33 9.40 -11.33 -8.45
C ALA A 33 8.28 -11.97 -9.29
N ALA A 34 7.81 -13.17 -8.93
CA ALA A 34 6.70 -13.86 -9.57
C ALA A 34 5.33 -13.57 -8.93
N VAL A 35 5.27 -12.78 -7.85
CA VAL A 35 4.05 -12.42 -7.12
C VAL A 35 3.82 -10.92 -7.26
N GLU A 36 2.57 -10.49 -7.45
CA GLU A 36 2.21 -9.07 -7.33
C GLU A 36 1.89 -8.74 -5.87
N ILE A 37 2.46 -7.65 -5.36
CA ILE A 37 2.29 -7.25 -3.96
C ILE A 37 1.73 -5.85 -3.91
N ALA A 38 0.67 -5.67 -3.13
CA ALA A 38 0.05 -4.37 -2.91
C ALA A 38 -0.30 -4.16 -1.44
N VAL A 39 -0.25 -2.91 -0.99
CA VAL A 39 -0.75 -2.50 0.33
C VAL A 39 -1.80 -1.41 0.19
N PHE A 40 -2.76 -1.43 1.12
CA PHE A 40 -3.90 -0.51 1.15
C PHE A 40 -3.97 0.14 2.54
N PRO A 41 -3.20 1.21 2.80
CA PRO A 41 -3.24 1.96 4.05
C PRO A 41 -4.54 2.75 4.22
N SER A 42 -4.82 3.23 5.43
CA SER A 42 -5.83 4.29 5.64
C SER A 42 -5.47 5.51 4.79
N CYS A 43 -6.47 6.22 4.25
CA CYS A 43 -6.25 7.28 3.26
C CYS A 43 -5.27 8.37 3.70
N VAL A 44 -5.28 8.71 4.99
CA VAL A 44 -4.39 9.71 5.61
C VAL A 44 -2.90 9.34 5.54
N HIS A 45 -2.57 8.07 5.32
CA HIS A 45 -1.20 7.56 5.28
C HIS A 45 -0.73 7.21 3.86
N ILE A 46 -1.57 7.35 2.82
CA ILE A 46 -1.21 6.95 1.44
C ILE A 46 0.07 7.65 0.96
N SER A 47 0.18 8.97 1.16
CA SER A 47 1.38 9.73 0.76
C SER A 47 2.64 9.22 1.48
N GLN A 48 2.55 8.99 2.79
CA GLN A 48 3.66 8.47 3.58
C GLN A 48 4.12 7.09 3.08
N VAL A 49 3.17 6.21 2.72
CA VAL A 49 3.49 4.88 2.22
C VAL A 49 4.10 4.95 0.82
N LEU A 50 3.58 5.79 -0.09
CA LEU A 50 4.15 5.99 -1.41
C LEU A 50 5.61 6.42 -1.34
N ASP A 51 5.90 7.48 -0.56
CA ASP A 51 7.27 7.96 -0.36
C ASP A 51 8.15 6.88 0.26
N GLY A 52 7.57 6.12 1.20
CA GLY A 52 8.29 5.10 1.97
C GLY A 52 8.60 3.81 1.21
N VAL A 53 7.81 3.43 0.21
CA VAL A 53 8.05 2.23 -0.61
C VAL A 53 8.69 2.55 -1.96
N ASP A 54 9.08 3.80 -2.21
CA ASP A 54 9.78 4.17 -3.44
C ASP A 54 11.05 3.33 -3.64
N GLY A 55 11.21 2.85 -4.88
CA GLY A 55 12.24 1.90 -5.27
C GLY A 55 12.01 0.44 -4.89
N VAL A 56 10.87 0.08 -4.28
CA VAL A 56 10.49 -1.31 -3.96
C VAL A 56 9.33 -1.75 -4.85
N GLU A 57 9.30 -3.03 -5.25
CA GLU A 57 8.22 -3.62 -6.05
C GLU A 57 6.93 -3.86 -5.23
N ILE A 58 6.40 -2.82 -4.59
CA ILE A 58 5.14 -2.83 -3.85
C ILE A 58 4.21 -1.76 -4.43
N ALA A 59 3.03 -2.15 -4.89
CA ALA A 59 1.98 -1.21 -5.29
C ALA A 59 1.24 -0.65 -4.06
N VAL A 60 0.77 0.59 -4.17
CA VAL A 60 -0.04 1.25 -3.12
C VAL A 60 -1.42 1.57 -3.68
N GLY A 61 -2.47 1.17 -2.97
CA GLY A 61 -3.86 1.45 -3.32
C GLY A 61 -4.63 2.15 -2.21
N ALA A 62 -5.77 2.75 -2.55
CA ALA A 62 -6.74 3.26 -1.57
C ALA A 62 -7.72 2.15 -1.17
N GLN A 63 -8.16 2.14 0.10
CA GLN A 63 -9.10 1.14 0.61
C GLN A 63 -10.52 1.28 0.05
N ASP A 64 -10.85 2.45 -0.48
CA ASP A 64 -12.15 2.76 -1.07
C ASP A 64 -12.00 3.82 -2.17
N SER A 65 -12.98 3.92 -3.05
CA SER A 65 -13.09 4.94 -4.09
C SER A 65 -14.51 5.46 -4.14
N ALA A 66 -14.66 6.78 -4.32
CA ALA A 66 -15.97 7.36 -4.58
C ALA A 66 -16.63 6.70 -5.79
N ALA A 67 -17.96 6.56 -5.76
CA ALA A 67 -18.74 6.08 -6.90
C ALA A 67 -18.73 7.09 -8.05
N GLN A 68 -18.65 8.38 -7.71
CA GLN A 68 -18.49 9.47 -8.66
C GLN A 68 -17.06 9.48 -9.20
N THR A 69 -16.94 9.59 -10.51
CA THR A 69 -15.64 9.74 -11.17
C THR A 69 -15.22 11.21 -11.18
N GLY A 70 -13.96 11.46 -10.81
CA GLY A 70 -13.35 12.80 -10.90
C GLY A 70 -13.69 13.72 -9.73
N PHE A 71 -13.41 15.01 -9.91
CA PHE A 71 -13.72 16.05 -8.92
C PHE A 71 -15.20 16.45 -8.97
N GLY A 72 -15.76 16.91 -7.85
CA GLY A 72 -17.16 17.31 -7.74
C GLY A 72 -17.42 18.24 -6.55
N ALA A 73 -18.70 18.61 -6.37
CA ALA A 73 -19.22 19.37 -5.23
C ALA A 73 -20.12 18.49 -4.37
#